data_AF-A0A958SX45-F1
#
_entry.id   AF-A0A958SX45-F1
#
_cell.length_a   1.000
_cell.length_b   1.000
_cell.length_c   1.000
_cell.angle_alpha   90.00
_cell.angle_beta   90.00
_cell.angle_gamma   90.00
#
_symmetry.space_group_name_H-M   'P 1'
#
loop_
_entity.id
_entity.type
_entity.pdbx_description
1 polymer ?
#
loop_
_entity_poly.entity_id
_entity_poly.type
_entity_poly.pdbx_seq_one_letter_code
_entity_poly.pdbx_strand_id
1 'polypeptide(L)'
;FLNEYINGLSPEEKAELKEAPSYFYQVTFEKPGGLVMPIIAEISYADGTKERKTFPAQIWRYDENEVNKVFKTDKEITSIVVDPDLETADVDTTNNAWPQETQQTDFEKFKNEMKN
;
A
#
# COMPACT_ATOMS: atom_id res chain seq x y z
N PHE A 1 11.99 -2.98 23.47
CA PHE A 1 10.72 -2.22 23.45
C PHE A 1 9.51 -3.12 23.18
N LEU A 2 9.13 -3.45 21.94
CA LEU A 2 7.88 -4.22 21.68
C LEU A 2 7.90 -5.65 22.27
N ASN A 3 9.00 -6.39 22.07
CA ASN A 3 9.16 -7.74 22.61
C ASN A 3 9.21 -7.78 24.14
N GLU A 4 9.66 -6.70 24.77
CA GLU A 4 9.80 -6.59 26.22
C GLU A 4 8.44 -6.30 26.89
N TYR A 5 7.63 -5.46 26.24
CA TYR A 5 6.24 -5.22 26.61
C TYR A 5 5.39 -6.50 26.50
N ILE A 6 5.51 -7.24 25.38
CA ILE A 6 4.78 -8.51 25.17
C ILE A 6 5.16 -9.55 26.23
N ASN A 7 6.43 -9.63 26.63
CA ASN A 7 6.88 -10.57 27.64
C ASN A 7 6.36 -10.25 29.05
N GLY A 8 6.12 -8.97 29.36
CA GLY A 8 5.60 -8.50 30.64
C GLY A 8 4.09 -8.70 30.86
N LEU A 9 3.33 -9.06 29.82
CA LEU A 9 1.88 -9.22 29.91
C LEU A 9 1.47 -10.53 30.60
N SER A 10 0.31 -10.48 31.26
CA SER A 10 -0.30 -11.63 31.92
C SER A 10 -0.72 -12.71 30.90
N PRO A 11 -0.97 -13.96 31.32
CA PRO A 11 -1.39 -15.03 30.42
C PRO A 11 -2.70 -14.72 29.66
N GLU A 12 -3.61 -13.96 30.26
CA GLU A 12 -4.89 -13.55 29.65
C GLU A 12 -4.66 -12.46 28.58
N GLU A 13 -3.87 -11.43 28.86
CA GLU A 13 -3.51 -10.39 27.88
C GLU A 13 -2.67 -10.95 26.71
N LYS A 14 -1.85 -11.96 26.96
CA LYS A 14 -1.14 -12.71 25.91
C LYS A 14 -2.08 -13.53 25.03
N ALA A 15 -3.20 -13.99 25.56
CA ALA A 15 -4.22 -14.70 24.78
C ALA A 15 -4.97 -13.72 23.86
N GLU A 16 -5.29 -12.51 24.35
CA GLU A 16 -5.87 -11.44 23.52
C GLU A 16 -4.91 -10.98 22.41
N LEU A 17 -3.60 -10.95 22.68
CA LEU A 17 -2.59 -10.64 21.66
C LEU A 17 -2.45 -11.70 20.56
N LYS A 18 -2.82 -12.97 20.81
CA LYS A 18 -2.86 -13.98 19.75
C LYS A 18 -3.98 -13.72 18.73
N GLU A 19 -5.02 -12.98 19.13
CA GLU A 19 -6.09 -12.54 18.24
C GLU A 19 -5.81 -11.17 17.61
N ALA A 20 -4.75 -10.48 18.05
CA ALA A 20 -4.34 -9.23 17.46
C ALA A 20 -3.66 -9.47 16.11
N PRO A 21 -3.97 -8.65 15.08
CA PRO A 21 -3.38 -8.82 13.76
C PRO A 21 -1.87 -8.67 13.81
N SER A 22 -1.17 -9.59 13.15
CA SER A 22 0.29 -9.73 13.23
C SER A 22 1.05 -8.58 12.57
N TYR A 23 0.43 -7.87 11.63
CA TYR A 23 1.05 -6.78 10.88
C TYR A 23 0.15 -5.55 10.79
N PHE A 24 0.79 -4.39 10.94
CA PHE A 24 0.17 -3.08 10.81
C PHE A 24 0.92 -2.27 9.76
N TYR A 25 0.20 -1.82 8.75
CA TYR A 25 0.73 -0.95 7.70
C TYR A 25 -0.05 0.35 7.68
N GLN A 26 0.65 1.48 7.73
CA GLN A 26 0.07 2.77 7.39
C GLN A 26 0.46 3.10 5.96
N VAL A 27 -0.54 3.26 5.11
CA VAL A 27 -0.37 3.63 3.71
C VAL A 27 -0.95 5.01 3.53
N THR A 28 -0.13 5.88 2.96
CA THR A 28 -0.50 7.23 2.59
C THR A 28 -0.79 7.24 1.10
N PHE A 29 -2.02 7.60 0.76
CA PHE A 29 -2.41 7.82 -0.62
C PHE A 29 -2.36 9.31 -0.92
N GLU A 30 -1.57 9.68 -1.90
CA GLU A 30 -1.47 11.05 -2.38
C GLU A 30 -2.23 11.18 -3.70
N LYS A 31 -2.88 12.32 -3.89
CA LYS A 31 -3.58 12.65 -5.13
C LYS A 31 -3.03 13.96 -5.70
N PRO A 32 -1.95 13.89 -6.49
CA PRO A 32 -1.41 15.05 -7.17
C PRO A 32 -2.38 15.50 -8.28
N GLY A 33 -3.35 16.35 -7.92
CA GLY A 33 -4.35 16.86 -8.87
C GLY A 33 -5.67 17.22 -8.18
N GLY A 34 -6.43 18.16 -8.75
CA GLY A 34 -7.66 18.67 -8.14
C GLY A 34 -8.92 17.83 -8.36
N LEU A 35 -8.87 16.77 -9.18
CA LEU A 35 -10.04 15.94 -9.44
C LEU A 35 -10.23 14.93 -8.31
N VAL A 36 -11.45 14.77 -7.80
CA VAL A 36 -11.75 13.82 -6.72
C VAL A 36 -12.12 12.47 -7.34
N MET A 37 -11.36 11.43 -7.04
CA MET A 37 -11.54 10.08 -7.59
C MET A 37 -11.59 9.02 -6.49
N PRO A 38 -12.29 7.89 -6.71
CA PRO A 38 -12.16 6.73 -5.83
C PRO A 38 -10.73 6.17 -5.89
N ILE A 39 -10.26 5.60 -4.79
CA ILE A 39 -8.99 4.86 -4.76
C ILE A 39 -9.32 3.39 -4.85
N ILE A 40 -8.73 2.69 -5.82
CA ILE A 40 -8.81 1.24 -5.92
C ILE A 40 -7.41 0.71 -5.62
N ALA A 41 -7.24 -0.04 -4.55
CA ALA A 41 -5.95 -0.59 -4.17
C ALA A 41 -6.01 -2.13 -4.19
N GLU A 42 -5.11 -2.76 -4.94
CA GLU A 42 -4.87 -4.20 -4.89
C GLU A 42 -3.67 -4.48 -4.00
N ILE A 43 -3.89 -5.26 -2.95
CA ILE A 43 -2.91 -5.65 -1.95
C ILE A 43 -2.50 -7.08 -2.26
N SER A 44 -1.22 -7.30 -2.48
CA SER A 44 -0.62 -8.63 -2.60
C SER A 44 0.04 -9.02 -1.29
N TYR A 45 -0.23 -10.23 -0.82
CA TYR A 45 0.31 -10.78 0.41
C TYR A 45 1.45 -11.76 0.14
N ALA A 46 2.30 -12.01 1.15
CA ALA A 46 3.43 -12.93 1.07
C ALA A 46 3.02 -14.40 0.82
N ASP A 47 1.79 -14.77 1.16
CA ASP A 47 1.23 -16.10 0.90
C ASP A 47 0.71 -16.27 -0.54
N GLY A 48 0.82 -15.24 -1.38
CA GLY A 48 0.35 -15.22 -2.75
C GLY A 48 -1.12 -14.86 -2.91
N THR A 49 -1.85 -14.59 -1.82
CA THR A 49 -3.22 -14.10 -1.90
C THR A 49 -3.26 -12.61 -2.27
N LYS A 50 -4.35 -12.19 -2.91
CA LYS A 50 -4.59 -10.81 -3.31
C LYS A 50 -5.94 -10.34 -2.75
N GLU A 51 -5.99 -9.10 -2.31
CA GLU A 51 -7.22 -8.45 -1.84
C GLU A 51 -7.37 -7.09 -2.50
N ARG A 52 -8.59 -6.79 -2.96
CA ARG A 52 -8.92 -5.49 -3.54
C ARG A 52 -9.73 -4.65 -2.57
N LYS A 53 -9.27 -3.42 -2.32
CA LYS A 53 -9.96 -2.42 -1.50
C LYS A 53 -10.30 -1.21 -2.35
N THR A 54 -11.59 -0.96 -2.48
CA THR A 54 -12.12 0.26 -3.09
C THR A 54 -12.50 1.24 -2.00
N PHE A 55 -11.94 2.43 -2.04
CA PHE A 55 -12.32 3.55 -1.19
C PHE A 55 -13.09 4.59 -2.02
N PRO A 56 -14.29 5.00 -1.58
CA PRO A 56 -15.06 5.98 -2.31
C PRO A 56 -14.38 7.36 -2.26
N ALA A 57 -14.61 8.18 -3.27
CA ALA A 57 -14.14 9.56 -3.37
C ALA A 57 -14.41 10.44 -2.12
N GLN A 58 -15.36 10.07 -1.27
CA GLN A 58 -15.69 10.77 -0.03
C GLN A 58 -14.54 10.80 1.00
N ILE A 59 -13.54 9.91 0.87
CA ILE A 59 -12.36 9.91 1.77
C ILE A 59 -11.55 11.21 1.68
N TRP A 60 -11.63 11.93 0.56
CA TRP A 60 -10.95 13.19 0.31
C TRP A 60 -11.63 14.40 0.97
N ARG A 61 -12.71 14.20 1.75
CA ARG A 61 -13.47 15.30 2.36
C ARG A 61 -12.67 16.06 3.43
N TYR A 62 -11.81 15.35 4.16
CA TYR A 62 -11.05 15.94 5.27
C TYR A 62 -9.72 16.55 4.81
N ASP A 63 -9.10 15.90 3.83
CA ASP A 63 -7.90 16.35 3.16
C ASP A 63 -8.00 15.92 1.69
N GLU A 64 -7.90 16.89 0.77
CA GLU A 64 -8.07 16.69 -0.66
C GLU A 64 -6.81 16.17 -1.36
N ASN A 65 -5.66 16.24 -0.68
CA ASN A 65 -4.35 15.90 -1.22
C ASN A 65 -3.85 14.57 -0.68
N GLU A 66 -4.08 14.28 0.60
CA GLU A 66 -3.52 13.10 1.27
C GLU A 66 -4.58 12.34 2.08
N VAL A 67 -4.61 11.01 1.93
CA VAL A 67 -5.43 10.13 2.77
C VAL A 67 -4.58 9.04 3.38
N ASN A 68 -4.55 9.03 4.72
CA ASN A 68 -3.90 7.99 5.50
C ASN A 68 -4.87 6.82 5.77
N LYS A 69 -4.47 5.59 5.42
CA LYS A 69 -5.20 4.36 5.74
C LYS A 69 -4.32 3.37 6.47
N VAL A 70 -4.86 2.81 7.56
CA VAL A 70 -4.22 1.76 8.33
C VAL A 70 -4.80 0.41 7.92
N PHE A 71 -3.94 -0.48 7.44
CA PHE A 71 -4.24 -1.86 7.13
C PHE A 71 -3.77 -2.73 8.29
N LYS A 72 -4.74 -3.42 8.90
CA LYS A 72 -4.51 -4.42 9.94
C LYS A 72 -4.68 -5.78 9.29
N THR A 73 -3.63 -6.59 9.25
CA THR A 73 -3.61 -7.87 8.54
C THR A 73 -2.83 -8.91 9.32
N ASP A 74 -3.29 -10.16 9.27
CA ASP A 74 -2.58 -11.31 9.82
C ASP A 74 -1.42 -11.76 8.90
N LYS A 75 -1.43 -11.27 7.66
CA LYS A 75 -0.49 -11.60 6.60
C LYS A 75 0.40 -10.42 6.26
N GLU A 76 1.66 -10.69 5.96
CA GLU A 76 2.60 -9.69 5.47
C GLU A 76 2.21 -9.19 4.06
N ILE A 77 2.16 -7.87 3.88
CA ILE A 77 1.93 -7.22 2.57
C ILE A 77 3.25 -7.13 1.82
N THR A 78 3.28 -7.64 0.59
CA THR A 78 4.47 -7.61 -0.29
C THR A 78 4.37 -6.51 -1.34
N SER A 79 3.17 -6.20 -1.81
CA SER A 79 2.97 -5.13 -2.78
C SER A 79 1.58 -4.52 -2.66
N ILE A 80 1.48 -3.23 -2.96
CA ILE A 80 0.23 -2.50 -3.09
C ILE A 80 0.24 -1.80 -4.44
N VAL A 81 -0.77 -2.03 -5.26
CA VAL A 81 -0.92 -1.39 -6.56
C VAL A 81 -2.22 -0.59 -6.56
N VAL A 82 -2.12 0.71 -6.81
CA VAL A 82 -3.26 1.60 -7.01
C VAL A 82 -3.72 1.49 -8.46
N ASP A 83 -5.03 1.35 -8.64
CA ASP A 83 -5.73 1.26 -9.91
C ASP A 83 -5.11 0.27 -10.91
N PRO A 84 -5.01 -1.03 -10.56
CA PRO A 84 -4.38 -2.04 -11.43
C PRO A 84 -5.10 -2.23 -12.78
N ASP A 85 -6.38 -1.88 -12.86
CA ASP A 85 -7.19 -2.04 -14.07
C ASP A 85 -7.38 -0.73 -14.85
N LEU A 86 -6.71 0.36 -14.41
CA LEU A 86 -6.78 1.69 -15.04
C LEU A 86 -8.22 2.20 -15.17
N GLU A 87 -9.03 2.01 -14.12
CA GLU A 87 -10.41 2.50 -14.06
C GLU A 87 -10.47 4.01 -13.79
N THR A 88 -9.36 4.60 -13.37
CA THR A 88 -9.24 6.01 -13.06
C THR A 88 -8.54 6.78 -14.18
N ALA A 89 -8.85 8.06 -14.31
CA ALA A 89 -8.26 8.93 -15.34
C ALA A 89 -6.86 9.42 -14.96
N ASP A 90 -6.06 8.57 -14.32
CA ASP A 90 -4.68 8.88 -13.94
C ASP A 90 -3.76 8.77 -15.16
N VAL A 91 -2.90 9.77 -15.33
CA VAL A 91 -1.99 9.88 -16.50
C VAL A 91 -0.60 9.33 -16.19
N ASP A 92 -0.25 9.17 -14.91
CA ASP A 92 1.04 8.66 -14.50
C ASP A 92 0.87 7.48 -13.55
N THR A 93 0.96 6.26 -14.10
CA THR A 93 0.85 5.03 -13.32
C THR A 93 2.19 4.59 -12.72
N THR A 94 3.28 5.34 -12.94
CA THR A 94 4.63 4.91 -12.56
C THR A 94 4.87 4.95 -11.05
N ASN A 95 4.04 5.70 -10.32
CA ASN A 95 4.07 5.82 -8.86
C ASN A 95 2.94 5.03 -8.16
N ASN A 96 2.12 4.28 -8.90
CA ASN A 96 0.97 3.58 -8.35
C ASN A 96 1.34 2.25 -7.67
N ALA A 97 2.60 1.83 -7.70
CA ALA A 97 3.07 0.60 -7.06
C ALA A 97 3.95 0.89 -5.84
N TRP A 98 3.67 0.18 -4.75
CA TRP A 98 4.58 0.02 -3.63
C TRP A 98 5.02 -1.45 -3.53
N PRO A 99 6.32 -1.74 -3.29
CA PRO A 99 7.43 -0.79 -3.39
C PRO A 99 7.57 -0.24 -4.81
N GLN A 100 8.09 0.98 -4.95
CA GLN A 100 8.18 1.65 -6.25
C GLN A 100 9.02 0.78 -7.21
N GLU A 101 8.41 0.41 -8.33
CA GLU A 101 9.13 -0.30 -9.38
C GLU A 101 10.16 0.65 -9.98
N THR A 102 11.44 0.28 -9.90
CA THR A 102 12.51 0.98 -10.61
C THR A 102 12.39 0.67 -12.10
N GLN A 103 11.48 1.36 -12.78
CA GLN A 103 11.44 1.30 -14.24
C GLN A 103 12.73 1.93 -14.77
N GLN A 104 13.51 1.14 -15.52
CA GLN A 104 14.65 1.69 -16.26
C GLN A 104 14.15 2.76 -17.20
N THR A 105 14.74 3.95 -17.11
CA THR A 105 14.36 5.06 -17.99
C THR A 105 14.66 4.69 -19.45
N ASP A 106 13.91 5.22 -20.40
CA ASP A 106 14.15 4.93 -21.82
C ASP A 106 15.56 5.36 -22.27
N PHE A 107 16.14 6.36 -21.59
CA PHE A 107 17.54 6.74 -21.76
C PHE A 107 18.53 5.68 -21.25
N GLU A 108 18.26 5.05 -20.11
CA GLU A 108 19.07 3.94 -19.60
C GLU A 108 18.98 2.71 -20.50
N LYS A 109 17.78 2.41 -21.03
CA LYS A 109 17.60 1.36 -22.05
C LYS A 109 18.42 1.66 -23.30
N PHE A 110 18.31 2.87 -23.84
CA PHE A 110 19.08 3.33 -25.00
C PHE A 110 20.60 3.24 -24.78
N LYS A 111 21.08 3.67 -23.61
CA LYS A 111 22.52 3.59 -23.25
C LYS A 111 23.01 2.14 -23.13
N ASN A 112 22.17 1.22 -22.67
CA ASN A 112 22.51 -0.20 -22.60
C ASN A 112 22.54 -0.84 -23.99
N GLU A 113 21.64 -0.45 -24.91
CA GLU A 113 21.69 -0.88 -26.31
C GLU A 113 22.94 -0.39 -27.04
N MET A 114 23.37 0.86 -26.81
CA MET A 114 24.59 1.42 -27.42
C MET A 114 25.90 0.87 -26.87
N LYS A 115 25.86 0.16 -25.73
CA LYS A 115 27.03 -0.45 -25.09
C LYS A 115 27.27 -1.91 -25.51
N ASN A 116 26.36 -2.51 -26.27
CA ASN A 116 26.45 -3.86 -26.79
C ASN A 116 26.92 -3.88 -28.25
#